data_AF-A0A1S2LG15-F1
#
_entry.id   AF-A0A1S2LG15-F1
#
_cell.length_a   1.000
_cell.length_b   1.000
_cell.length_c   1.000
_cell.angle_alpha   90.00
_cell.angle_beta   90.00
_cell.angle_gamma   90.00
#
_symmetry.space_group_name_H-M   'P 1'
#
loop_
_entity.id
_entity.type
_entity.pdbx_description
1 polymer ?
#
loop_
_entity_poly.entity_id
_entity_poly.type
_entity_poly.pdbx_seq_one_letter_code
_entity_poly.pdbx_strand_id
1 'polypeptide(L)'
;MNKNKLIFIIVVILLVSSLGMNFHLFNETNSLKNTVGQDYRFNHEEVMWNFDVEIFDHVIKQLREGDVAQFERYTVKINSLVSSHRLGTVDLFSQHLLTPLNEISRNYNEGNMDMFEKNVERARVRLVLTNKMLTKIRETLEDQSNKKWFEELSNNRSELNRNISERWTQAFHGQGKD
;
A
#
# COMPACT_ATOMS: atom_id res chain seq x y z
N MET A 1 8.06 61.51 -13.26
CA MET A 1 7.49 60.23 -13.76
C MET A 1 5.98 60.27 -13.57
N ASN A 2 5.19 59.96 -14.60
CA ASN A 2 3.73 60.11 -14.55
C ASN A 2 3.11 59.04 -13.63
N LYS A 3 2.17 59.41 -12.73
CA LYS A 3 1.59 58.48 -11.73
C LYS A 3 1.04 57.19 -12.37
N ASN A 4 0.42 57.30 -13.54
CA ASN A 4 -0.11 56.15 -14.29
C ASN A 4 0.99 55.19 -14.77
N LYS A 5 2.18 55.70 -15.11
CA LYS A 5 3.34 54.86 -15.48
C LYS A 5 3.91 54.14 -14.26
N LEU A 6 3.96 54.81 -13.10
CA LEU A 6 4.39 54.18 -11.83
C LEU A 6 3.44 53.05 -11.43
N ILE A 7 2.12 53.29 -11.47
CA ILE A 7 1.10 52.29 -11.16
C ILE A 7 1.20 51.11 -12.11
N PHE A 8 1.35 51.35 -13.41
CA PHE A 8 1.51 50.28 -14.40
C PHE A 8 2.75 49.40 -14.12
N ILE A 9 3.90 50.01 -13.79
CA ILE A 9 5.12 49.28 -13.44
C ILE A 9 4.89 48.41 -12.19
N ILE A 10 4.23 48.95 -11.16
CA ILE A 10 3.90 48.20 -9.93
C ILE A 10 3.00 46.99 -10.26
N VAL A 11 1.98 47.17 -11.09
CA VAL A 11 1.09 46.07 -11.51
C VAL A 11 1.85 44.99 -12.28
N VAL A 12 2.77 45.38 -13.18
CA VAL A 12 3.60 44.43 -13.92
C VAL A 12 4.51 43.64 -12.97
N ILE A 13 5.15 44.30 -11.99
CA ILE A 13 6.00 43.63 -10.99
C ILE A 13 5.18 42.62 -10.17
N LEU A 14 3.96 42.97 -9.77
CA LEU A 14 3.07 42.07 -9.03
C LEU A 14 2.66 40.86 -9.87
N LEU A 15 2.34 41.05 -11.16
CA LEU A 15 2.02 39.95 -12.07
C LEU A 15 3.20 39.00 -12.27
N VAL A 16 4.40 39.53 -12.52
CA VAL A 16 5.61 38.72 -12.70
C VAL A 16 5.96 37.96 -11.42
N SER A 17 5.86 38.62 -10.27
CA SER A 17 6.10 37.98 -8.95
C SER A 17 5.09 36.87 -8.68
N SER A 18 3.81 37.09 -8.98
CA SER A 18 2.76 36.08 -8.86
C SER A 18 3.00 34.89 -9.79
N LEU A 19 3.43 35.13 -11.03
CA LEU A 19 3.79 34.07 -11.97
C LEU A 19 4.97 33.24 -11.45
N GLY A 20 6.01 33.90 -10.95
CA GLY A 20 7.19 33.26 -10.40
C GLY A 20 6.87 32.37 -9.18
N MET A 21 6.03 32.88 -8.27
CA MET A 21 5.59 32.13 -7.09
C MET A 21 4.75 30.91 -7.47
N ASN A 22 3.83 31.05 -8.44
CA ASN A 22 3.06 29.92 -8.97
C ASN A 22 3.94 28.86 -9.62
N PHE A 23 4.95 29.26 -10.40
CA PHE A 23 5.88 28.33 -11.03
C PHE A 23 6.73 27.58 -10.00
N HIS A 24 7.22 28.28 -8.96
CA HIS A 24 7.96 27.65 -7.87
C HIS A 24 7.10 26.61 -7.12
N LEU A 25 5.88 26.98 -6.72
CA LEU A 25 4.93 26.06 -6.07
C LEU A 25 4.59 24.85 -6.96
N PHE A 26 4.46 25.05 -8.27
CA PHE A 26 4.23 23.96 -9.23
C PHE A 26 5.39 22.97 -9.25
N ASN A 27 6.63 23.45 -9.24
CA ASN A 27 7.82 22.59 -9.22
C ASN A 27 7.96 21.84 -7.90
N GLU A 28 7.75 22.50 -6.76
CA GLU A 28 7.75 21.84 -5.45
C GLU A 28 6.68 20.75 -5.37
N THR A 29 5.48 21.05 -5.88
CA THR A 29 4.39 20.06 -5.93
C THR A 29 4.75 18.87 -6.81
N ASN A 30 5.36 19.09 -7.97
CA ASN A 30 5.82 17.98 -8.84
C ASN A 30 6.94 17.17 -8.19
N SER A 31 7.87 17.82 -7.49
CA SER A 31 8.94 17.17 -6.73
C SER A 31 8.35 16.28 -5.64
N LEU A 32 7.40 16.80 -4.84
CA LEU A 32 6.72 16.05 -3.80
C LEU A 32 5.99 14.82 -4.36
N LYS A 33 5.26 14.98 -5.47
CA LYS A 33 4.57 13.86 -6.14
C LYS A 33 5.55 12.78 -6.60
N ASN A 34 6.72 13.17 -7.12
CA ASN A 34 7.76 12.24 -7.50
C ASN A 34 8.32 11.48 -6.30
N THR A 35 8.61 12.16 -5.19
CA THR A 35 9.12 11.51 -3.97
C THR A 35 8.10 10.52 -3.40
N VAL A 36 6.85 10.95 -3.21
CA VAL A 36 5.80 10.07 -2.67
C VAL A 36 5.54 8.88 -3.60
N GLY A 37 5.55 9.10 -4.92
CA GLY A 37 5.40 8.01 -5.88
C GLY A 37 6.57 7.03 -5.87
N GLN A 38 7.78 7.50 -5.58
CA GLN A 38 8.96 6.66 -5.37
C GLN A 38 8.81 5.81 -4.11
N ASP A 39 8.33 6.40 -3.01
CA ASP A 39 8.04 5.66 -1.78
C ASP A 39 7.00 4.56 -2.02
N TYR A 40 5.95 4.84 -2.79
CA TYR A 40 4.97 3.82 -3.18
C TYR A 40 5.59 2.67 -3.96
N ARG A 41 6.48 2.98 -4.92
CA ARG A 41 7.19 1.97 -5.70
C ARG A 41 8.08 1.10 -4.80
N PHE A 42 8.88 1.70 -3.94
CA PHE A 42 9.76 0.96 -3.03
C PHE A 42 8.98 0.10 -2.04
N ASN A 43 7.90 0.62 -1.45
CA ASN A 43 7.02 -0.14 -0.57
C ASN A 43 6.40 -1.34 -1.29
N HIS A 44 5.95 -1.14 -2.54
CA HIS A 44 5.39 -2.20 -3.37
C HIS A 44 6.42 -3.30 -3.63
N GLU A 45 7.62 -2.93 -4.07
CA GLU A 45 8.71 -3.86 -4.33
C GLU A 45 9.06 -4.63 -3.06
N GLU A 46 9.24 -3.95 -1.92
CA GLU A 46 9.55 -4.56 -0.63
C GLU A 46 8.49 -5.59 -0.21
N VAL A 47 7.20 -5.28 -0.34
CA VAL A 47 6.13 -6.22 0.02
C VAL A 47 6.10 -7.41 -0.94
N MET A 48 6.21 -7.19 -2.25
CA MET A 48 6.25 -8.28 -3.25
C MET A 48 7.37 -9.30 -2.98
N TRP A 49 8.54 -8.86 -2.51
CA TRP A 49 9.65 -9.75 -2.17
C TRP A 49 9.42 -10.59 -0.91
N ASN A 50 8.52 -10.16 -0.03
CA ASN A 50 8.35 -10.74 1.30
C ASN A 50 7.02 -11.47 1.49
N PHE A 51 6.02 -11.15 0.67
CA PHE A 51 4.69 -11.75 0.72
C PHE A 51 4.61 -12.88 -0.29
N ASP A 52 5.17 -14.03 0.07
CA ASP A 52 5.09 -15.23 -0.74
C ASP A 52 4.22 -16.28 -0.05
N VAL A 53 3.27 -16.84 -0.81
CA VAL A 53 2.39 -17.91 -0.36
C VAL A 53 3.19 -19.18 -0.05
N GLU A 54 4.25 -19.45 -0.82
CA GLU A 54 5.12 -20.61 -0.58
C GLU A 54 5.89 -20.47 0.73
N ILE A 55 6.38 -19.27 1.06
CA ILE A 55 7.02 -18.98 2.34
C ILE A 55 6.03 -19.15 3.48
N PHE A 56 4.81 -18.63 3.34
CA PHE A 56 3.76 -18.80 4.34
C PHE A 56 3.46 -20.29 4.58
N ASP A 57 3.29 -21.07 3.50
CA ASP A 57 3.00 -22.50 3.58
C ASP A 57 4.12 -23.29 4.25
N HIS A 58 5.37 -22.95 3.95
CA HIS A 58 6.53 -23.53 4.59
C HIS A 58 6.54 -23.24 6.10
N VAL A 59 6.30 -21.98 6.48
CA VAL A 59 6.25 -21.57 7.89
C VAL A 59 5.11 -22.26 8.65
N ILE A 60 3.93 -22.41 8.04
CA ILE A 60 2.82 -23.15 8.66
C ILE A 60 3.16 -24.64 8.81
N LYS A 61 3.82 -25.25 7.84
CA LYS A 61 4.30 -26.64 7.96
C LYS A 61 5.23 -26.78 9.17
N GLN A 62 6.22 -25.88 9.31
CA GLN A 62 7.15 -25.88 10.44
C GLN A 62 6.43 -25.66 11.78
N LEU A 63 5.41 -24.80 11.81
CA LEU A 63 4.58 -24.60 13.00
C LEU A 63 3.85 -25.90 13.39
N ARG A 64 3.29 -26.64 12.44
CA ARG A 64 2.66 -27.95 12.69
C ARG A 64 3.65 -29.00 13.21
N GLU A 65 4.93 -28.87 12.85
CA GLU A 65 6.03 -29.71 13.34
C GLU A 65 6.56 -29.25 14.72
N GLY A 66 6.03 -28.15 15.27
CA GLY A 66 6.38 -27.64 16.59
C GLY A 66 7.32 -26.43 16.61
N ASP A 67 7.74 -25.90 15.46
CA ASP A 67 8.63 -24.73 15.39
C ASP A 67 7.84 -23.41 15.50
N VAL A 68 7.45 -23.09 16.73
CA VAL A 68 6.73 -21.84 17.06
C VAL A 68 7.59 -20.61 16.79
N ALA A 69 8.89 -20.70 17.05
CA ALA A 69 9.81 -19.57 16.93
C ALA A 69 9.92 -19.05 15.49
N GLN A 70 9.84 -19.95 14.50
CA GLN A 70 9.86 -19.56 13.10
C GLN A 70 8.55 -18.85 12.68
N PHE A 71 7.41 -19.28 13.19
CA PHE A 71 6.14 -18.58 12.98
C PHE A 71 6.12 -17.19 13.62
N GLU A 72 6.67 -17.04 14.83
CA GLU A 72 6.81 -15.74 15.49
C GLU A 72 7.70 -14.78 14.70
N ARG A 73 8.86 -15.25 14.19
CA ARG A 73 9.73 -14.43 13.32
C ARG A 73 8.99 -13.98 12.05
N TYR A 74 8.22 -14.89 11.45
CA TYR A 74 7.42 -14.57 10.28
C TYR A 74 6.36 -13.50 10.59
N THR A 75 5.60 -13.64 11.67
CA THR A 75 4.56 -12.67 12.05
C THR A 75 5.15 -11.30 12.39
N VAL A 76 6.28 -11.23 13.09
CA VAL A 76 6.99 -9.95 13.34
C VAL A 76 7.41 -9.28 12.04
N LYS A 77 7.96 -10.03 11.09
CA LYS A 77 8.37 -9.51 9.78
C LYS A 77 7.17 -8.97 9.01
N ILE A 78 6.08 -9.73 8.93
CA ILE A 78 4.85 -9.29 8.25
C ILE A 78 4.25 -8.06 8.94
N ASN A 79 4.20 -8.03 10.27
CA ASN A 79 3.72 -6.86 11.03
C ASN A 79 4.55 -5.61 10.74
N SER A 80 5.88 -5.75 10.67
CA SER A 80 6.78 -4.64 10.33
C SER A 80 6.50 -4.10 8.93
N LEU A 81 6.42 -4.99 7.94
CA LEU A 81 6.15 -4.63 6.55
C LEU A 81 4.78 -3.97 6.39
N VAL A 82 3.76 -4.53 7.03
CA VAL A 82 2.41 -3.97 7.03
C VAL A 82 2.36 -2.58 7.65
N SER A 83 3.15 -2.34 8.70
CA SER A 83 3.17 -1.07 9.41
C SER A 83 3.86 0.04 8.63
N SER A 84 4.92 -0.30 7.87
CA SER A 84 5.66 0.63 7.02
C SER A 84 5.03 0.83 5.64
N HIS A 85 4.26 -0.15 5.16
CA HIS A 85 3.66 -0.12 3.84
C HIS A 85 2.65 1.01 3.69
N ARG A 86 2.80 1.78 2.59
CA ARG A 86 1.88 2.83 2.15
C ARG A 86 1.78 2.80 0.64
N LEU A 87 0.58 2.56 0.10
CA LEU A 87 0.24 2.65 -1.32
C LEU A 87 -0.96 3.59 -1.53
N GLY A 88 -0.81 4.84 -1.11
CA GLY A 88 -1.88 5.84 -1.24
C GLY A 88 -3.17 5.38 -0.58
N THR A 89 -4.29 5.46 -1.31
CA THR A 89 -5.61 5.13 -0.77
C THR A 89 -6.03 3.68 -1.00
N VAL A 90 -5.21 2.88 -1.68
CA VAL A 90 -5.45 1.44 -1.86
C VAL A 90 -4.83 0.57 -0.75
N ASP A 91 -4.23 1.21 0.26
CA ASP A 91 -3.48 0.55 1.34
C ASP A 91 -4.40 -0.08 2.42
N LEU A 92 -5.15 -1.11 2.02
CA LEU A 92 -6.00 -1.91 2.92
C LEU A 92 -5.36 -3.25 3.31
N PHE A 93 -4.16 -3.55 2.79
CA PHE A 93 -3.43 -4.79 3.04
C PHE A 93 -3.27 -5.10 4.53
N SER A 94 -3.01 -4.05 5.31
CA SER A 94 -2.81 -4.12 6.75
C SER A 94 -4.01 -4.68 7.51
N GLN A 95 -5.19 -4.23 7.16
CA GLN A 95 -6.44 -4.59 7.82
C GLN A 95 -6.85 -6.04 7.52
N HIS A 96 -6.47 -6.54 6.34
CA HIS A 96 -6.91 -7.86 5.89
C HIS A 96 -5.93 -8.97 6.27
N LEU A 97 -4.62 -8.73 6.30
CA LEU A 97 -3.65 -9.81 6.50
C LEU A 97 -3.39 -10.14 7.97
N LEU A 98 -3.47 -9.16 8.87
CA LEU A 98 -2.99 -9.33 10.25
C LEU A 98 -3.93 -10.13 11.16
N THR A 99 -5.24 -9.96 11.02
CA THR A 99 -6.22 -10.66 11.87
C THR A 99 -6.06 -12.18 11.86
N PRO A 100 -6.10 -12.89 10.71
CA PRO A 100 -5.97 -14.34 10.71
C PRO A 100 -4.58 -14.80 11.16
N LEU A 101 -3.50 -14.03 10.90
CA LEU A 101 -2.16 -14.36 11.39
C LEU A 101 -2.07 -14.37 12.92
N ASN A 102 -2.68 -13.39 13.58
CA ASN A 102 -2.74 -13.33 15.04
C ASN A 102 -3.59 -14.47 15.62
N GLU A 103 -4.69 -14.82 14.96
CA GLU A 103 -5.56 -15.92 15.39
C GLU A 103 -4.90 -17.31 15.21
N ILE A 104 -4.00 -17.50 14.23
CA ILE A 104 -3.26 -18.76 14.06
C ILE A 104 -2.45 -19.08 15.31
N SER A 105 -1.65 -18.13 15.81
CA SER A 105 -0.84 -18.33 17.04
C SER A 105 -1.72 -18.64 18.25
N ARG A 106 -2.81 -17.89 18.42
CA ARG A 106 -3.75 -18.11 19.53
C ARG A 106 -4.34 -19.51 19.52
N ASN A 107 -4.92 -19.93 18.38
CA ASN A 107 -5.58 -21.24 18.28
C ASN A 107 -4.58 -22.40 18.38
N TYR A 108 -3.35 -22.23 17.89
CA TYR A 108 -2.28 -23.21 18.06
C TYR A 108 -1.95 -23.41 19.56
N ASN A 109 -1.74 -22.32 20.30
CA ASN A 109 -1.42 -22.37 21.73
C ASN A 109 -2.58 -22.89 22.60
N GLU A 110 -3.83 -22.64 22.19
CA GLU A 110 -5.04 -23.15 22.85
C GLU A 110 -5.36 -24.61 22.49
N GLY A 111 -4.63 -25.23 21.54
CA GLY A 111 -4.89 -26.58 21.05
C GLY A 111 -6.15 -26.70 20.18
N ASN A 112 -6.73 -25.59 19.73
CA ASN A 112 -7.92 -25.56 18.89
C ASN A 112 -7.54 -25.72 17.40
N MET A 113 -7.21 -26.96 17.03
CA MET A 113 -6.68 -27.27 15.69
C MET A 113 -7.69 -27.03 14.56
N ASP A 114 -8.99 -27.15 14.82
CA ASP A 114 -10.02 -26.85 13.81
C ASP A 114 -10.04 -25.36 13.45
N MET A 115 -9.96 -24.47 14.45
CA MET A 115 -9.88 -23.02 14.21
C MET A 115 -8.53 -22.59 13.67
N PHE A 116 -7.45 -23.27 14.08
CA PHE A 116 -6.13 -23.10 13.49
C PHE A 116 -6.16 -23.29 11.97
N GLU A 117 -6.64 -24.44 11.49
CA GLU A 117 -6.67 -24.76 10.05
C GLU A 117 -7.58 -23.80 9.26
N LYS A 118 -8.74 -23.44 9.83
CA LYS A 118 -9.61 -22.41 9.23
C LYS A 118 -8.90 -21.07 9.06
N ASN A 119 -8.10 -20.66 10.05
CA ASN A 119 -7.38 -19.38 9.99
C ASN A 119 -6.12 -19.44 9.12
N VAL A 120 -5.46 -20.58 9.00
CA VAL A 120 -4.43 -20.85 7.99
C VAL A 120 -5.00 -20.63 6.59
N GLU A 121 -6.13 -21.25 6.28
CA GLU A 121 -6.76 -21.13 4.95
C GLU A 121 -7.21 -19.69 4.69
N ARG A 122 -7.81 -19.02 5.68
CA ARG A 122 -8.15 -17.59 5.57
C ARG A 122 -6.91 -16.74 5.29
N ALA A 123 -5.82 -16.91 6.02
CA ALA A 123 -4.58 -16.17 5.81
C ALA A 123 -4.01 -16.43 4.39
N ARG A 124 -4.00 -17.69 3.94
CA ARG A 124 -3.55 -18.08 2.60
C ARG A 124 -4.37 -17.41 1.51
N VAL A 125 -5.71 -17.49 1.57
CA VAL A 125 -6.60 -16.84 0.58
C VAL A 125 -6.34 -15.33 0.52
N ARG A 126 -6.13 -14.70 1.69
CA ARG A 126 -5.83 -13.26 1.77
C ARG A 126 -4.46 -12.92 1.17
N LEU A 127 -3.43 -13.72 1.42
CA LEU A 127 -2.11 -13.58 0.81
C LEU A 127 -2.18 -13.72 -0.72
N VAL A 128 -2.89 -14.72 -1.24
CA VAL A 128 -3.08 -14.90 -2.68
C VAL A 128 -3.74 -13.68 -3.32
N LEU A 129 -4.77 -13.12 -2.66
CA LEU A 129 -5.44 -11.93 -3.16
C LEU A 129 -4.55 -10.68 -3.11
N THR A 130 -3.81 -10.49 -2.02
CA THR A 130 -2.78 -9.45 -1.89
C THR A 130 -1.79 -9.52 -3.04
N ASN A 131 -1.22 -10.70 -3.30
CA ASN A 131 -0.24 -10.90 -4.36
C ASN A 131 -0.83 -10.62 -5.75
N LYS A 132 -2.11 -10.97 -5.99
CA LYS A 132 -2.80 -10.59 -7.23
C LYS A 132 -2.92 -9.07 -7.38
N MET A 133 -3.26 -8.35 -6.31
CA MET A 133 -3.35 -6.88 -6.36
C MET A 133 -1.98 -6.25 -6.61
N LEU A 134 -0.95 -6.68 -5.88
CA LEU A 134 0.41 -6.19 -6.05
C LEU A 134 0.94 -6.50 -7.46
N THR A 135 0.67 -7.69 -7.98
CA THR A 135 1.03 -8.04 -9.37
C THR A 135 0.34 -7.11 -10.36
N LYS A 136 -0.95 -6.81 -10.17
CA LYS A 136 -1.67 -5.88 -11.05
C LYS A 136 -1.12 -4.46 -11.01
N ILE A 137 -0.71 -3.98 -9.83
CA ILE A 137 -0.02 -2.69 -9.66
C ILE A 137 1.28 -2.70 -10.46
N ARG A 138 2.09 -3.76 -10.33
CA ARG A 138 3.35 -3.91 -11.07
C ARG A 138 3.11 -3.87 -12.58
N GLU A 139 2.24 -4.75 -13.09
CA GLU A 139 1.91 -4.81 -14.53
C GLU A 139 1.46 -3.47 -15.11
N THR A 140 0.85 -2.61 -14.29
CA THR A 140 0.33 -1.32 -14.74
C THR A 140 1.37 -0.19 -14.61
N LEU A 141 2.27 -0.27 -13.62
CA LEU A 141 3.10 0.87 -13.20
C LEU A 141 4.63 0.62 -13.25
N GLU A 142 5.12 -0.60 -13.42
CA GLU A 142 6.56 -0.96 -13.30
C GLU A 142 7.49 -0.04 -14.11
N ASP A 143 7.14 0.22 -15.36
CA ASP A 143 7.91 1.08 -16.28
C ASP A 143 7.44 2.56 -16.28
N GLN A 144 6.49 2.91 -15.42
CA GLN A 144 5.93 4.25 -15.34
C GLN A 144 6.75 5.14 -14.41
N SER A 145 6.69 6.45 -14.65
CA SER A 145 7.34 7.44 -13.78
C SER A 145 6.80 7.40 -12.35
N ASN A 146 7.61 7.79 -11.36
CA ASN A 146 7.17 7.90 -9.96
C ASN A 146 5.94 8.82 -9.82
N LYS A 147 5.87 9.91 -10.61
CA LYS A 147 4.67 10.75 -10.66
C LYS A 147 3.41 9.96 -11.02
N LYS A 148 3.50 9.01 -11.96
CA LYS A 148 2.37 8.17 -12.38
C LYS A 148 1.96 7.20 -11.28
N TRP A 149 2.93 6.65 -10.54
CA TRP A 149 2.65 5.87 -9.32
C TRP A 149 1.83 6.66 -8.31
N PHE A 150 2.25 7.89 -8.03
CA PHE A 150 1.50 8.80 -7.16
C PHE A 150 0.08 9.05 -7.71
N GLU A 151 -0.03 9.45 -8.98
CA GLU A 151 -1.31 9.82 -9.59
C GLU A 151 -2.32 8.68 -9.61
N GLU A 152 -1.89 7.45 -9.89
CA GLU A 152 -2.78 6.30 -9.94
C GLU A 152 -3.16 5.83 -8.54
N LEU A 153 -2.23 5.77 -7.58
CA LEU A 153 -2.50 5.17 -6.27
C LEU A 153 -3.10 6.14 -5.24
N SER A 154 -2.87 7.45 -5.37
CA SER A 154 -3.47 8.47 -4.48
C SER A 154 -4.84 8.95 -4.95
N ASN A 155 -5.21 8.75 -6.22
CA ASN A 155 -6.46 9.22 -6.78
C ASN A 155 -7.52 8.12 -6.77
N ASN A 156 -8.52 8.25 -5.90
CA ASN A 156 -9.65 7.30 -5.79
C ASN A 156 -10.49 7.18 -7.07
N ARG A 157 -10.32 8.09 -8.04
CA ARG A 157 -10.99 8.06 -9.34
C ARG A 157 -10.17 7.41 -10.44
N SER A 158 -8.91 7.06 -10.18
CA SER A 158 -8.10 6.35 -11.17
C SER A 158 -8.69 4.95 -11.40
N GLU A 159 -8.52 4.43 -12.61
CA GLU A 159 -9.05 3.11 -12.95
C GLU A 159 -8.39 2.01 -12.12
N LEU A 160 -7.06 2.11 -11.93
CA LEU A 160 -6.30 1.16 -11.13
C LEU A 160 -6.75 1.17 -9.67
N ASN A 161 -6.89 2.35 -9.07
CA ASN A 161 -7.31 2.49 -7.68
C ASN A 161 -8.72 1.95 -7.46
N ARG A 162 -9.65 2.33 -8.34
CA ARG A 162 -11.03 1.83 -8.28
C ARG A 162 -11.07 0.31 -8.41
N ASN A 163 -10.30 -0.27 -9.34
CA ASN A 163 -10.24 -1.73 -9.51
C ASN A 163 -9.74 -2.44 -8.25
N ILE A 164 -8.66 -1.94 -7.65
CA ILE A 164 -8.09 -2.52 -6.43
C ILE A 164 -9.08 -2.39 -5.27
N SER A 165 -9.65 -1.20 -5.07
CA SER A 165 -10.62 -0.92 -4.01
C SER A 165 -11.90 -1.76 -4.14
N GLU A 166 -12.42 -1.92 -5.36
CA GLU A 166 -13.57 -2.79 -5.64
C GLU A 166 -13.26 -4.25 -5.32
N ARG A 167 -12.08 -4.75 -5.71
CA ARG A 167 -11.68 -6.13 -5.41
C ARG A 167 -11.48 -6.37 -3.92
N TRP A 168 -10.89 -5.43 -3.18
CA TRP A 168 -10.84 -5.48 -1.71
C TRP A 168 -12.25 -5.53 -1.13
N THR A 169 -13.12 -4.62 -1.57
CA THR A 169 -14.51 -4.58 -1.10
C THR A 169 -15.21 -5.90 -1.38
N GLN A 170 -15.17 -6.42 -2.61
CA GLN A 170 -15.83 -7.69 -2.97
C GLN A 170 -15.30 -8.89 -2.18
N ALA A 171 -13.99 -8.94 -1.93
CA ALA A 171 -13.39 -10.05 -1.20
C ALA A 171 -13.63 -10.01 0.32
N PHE A 172 -13.83 -8.83 0.90
CA PHE A 172 -13.88 -8.65 2.35
C PHE A 172 -15.19 -8.07 2.92
N HIS A 173 -16.03 -7.42 2.11
CA HIS A 173 -17.45 -7.12 2.44
C HIS A 173 -18.32 -8.37 2.28
N GLY A 174 -18.09 -9.34 3.16
CA GLY A 174 -18.83 -10.59 3.26
C GLY A 174 -18.30 -11.54 4.33
N GLN A 175 -17.04 -11.34 4.77
CA GLN A 175 -16.38 -12.24 5.74
C GLN A 175 -16.43 -11.74 7.19
N GLY A 176 -17.20 -10.69 7.49
CA GLY A 176 -17.31 -10.09 8.83
C GLY A 176 -18.68 -10.29 9.50
N LYS A 177 -19.48 -11.26 9.04
CA LYS A 177 -20.83 -11.52 9.55
C LYS A 177 -21.09 -12.97 10.01
N ASP A 178 -20.05 -13.80 10.08
CA ASP A 178 -20.15 -15.17 10.58
C ASP A 178 -19.27 -15.37 11.82
#